data_AF-A0A6B2TA29-F1
#
_entry.id   AF-A0A6B2TA29-F1
#
_cell.length_a   1.000
_cell.length_b   1.000
_cell.length_c   1.000
_cell.angle_alpha   90.00
_cell.angle_beta   90.00
_cell.angle_gamma   90.00
#
_symmetry.space_group_name_H-M   'P 1'
#
loop_
_entity.id
_entity.type
_entity.pdbx_description
1 polymer ?
#
loop_
_entity_poly.entity_id
_entity_poly.type
_entity_poly.pdbx_seq_one_letter_code
_entity_poly.pdbx_strand_id
1 'polypeptide(L)'
;RLCVLSASEPALPLGMGDLGAWPDRVDETELPPGALLLFYTDGLSEARNAAGEFYDPATRLGGRIFPGRGGPHALLAALAGEVRRHTGGGMTDDMALLAVRRPTAGEAAEADGGSDVTAGD
;
A
#
# COMPACT_ATOMS: atom_id res chain seq x y z
N ARG A 1 13.30 -4.98 2.41
CA ARG A 1 12.77 -6.35 2.28
C ARG A 1 11.25 -6.26 2.28
N LEU A 2 10.56 -6.96 1.38
CA LEU A 2 9.09 -7.01 1.36
C LEU A 2 8.60 -7.86 2.55
N CYS A 3 7.57 -7.39 3.25
CA CYS A 3 6.85 -8.15 4.28
C CYS A 3 5.36 -8.09 3.92
N VAL A 4 4.70 -9.26 3.86
CA VAL A 4 3.25 -9.35 3.68
C VAL A 4 2.62 -9.44 5.05
N LEU A 5 1.66 -8.56 5.32
CA LEU A 5 0.91 -8.53 6.56
C LEU A 5 -0.43 -9.22 6.32
N SER A 6 -0.76 -10.19 7.16
CA SER A 6 -2.06 -10.85 7.18
C SER A 6 -2.63 -10.71 8.58
N ALA A 7 -3.94 -10.50 8.68
CA ALA A 7 -4.62 -10.45 9.95
C ALA A 7 -4.41 -11.77 10.70
N SER A 8 -4.04 -11.69 11.98
CA SER A 8 -3.90 -12.86 12.84
C SER A 8 -5.25 -13.56 13.06
N GLU A 9 -6.32 -12.78 13.10
CA GLU A 9 -7.71 -13.22 13.16
C GLU A 9 -8.59 -12.31 12.30
N PRO A 10 -9.07 -12.76 11.13
CA PRO A 10 -9.92 -11.95 10.27
C PRO A 10 -11.30 -11.68 10.91
N ALA A 11 -11.75 -10.43 10.86
CA ALA A 11 -13.10 -10.06 11.26
C ALA A 11 -14.12 -10.29 10.13
N LEU A 12 -15.40 -10.39 10.50
CA LEU A 12 -16.48 -10.40 9.52
C LEU A 12 -16.57 -9.06 8.77
N PRO A 13 -17.05 -9.06 7.51
CA PRO A 13 -17.34 -7.83 6.78
C PRO A 13 -18.23 -6.88 7.60
N LEU A 14 -18.03 -5.58 7.40
CA LEU A 14 -18.84 -4.55 8.05
C LEU A 14 -20.33 -4.78 7.77
N GLY A 15 -21.16 -4.71 8.81
CA GLY A 15 -22.61 -4.94 8.72
C GLY A 15 -23.06 -6.39 8.94
N MET A 16 -22.14 -7.33 9.16
CA MET A 16 -22.46 -8.75 9.43
C MET A 16 -22.29 -9.16 10.90
N GLY A 17 -22.36 -8.21 11.84
CA GLY A 17 -22.14 -8.48 13.27
C GLY A 17 -23.13 -9.47 13.91
N ASP A 18 -24.30 -9.66 13.31
CA ASP A 18 -25.28 -10.64 13.78
C ASP A 18 -24.86 -12.10 13.50
N LEU A 19 -23.86 -12.33 12.64
CA LEU A 19 -23.36 -13.66 12.28
C LEU A 19 -22.17 -14.10 13.14
N GLY A 20 -21.61 -13.22 13.97
CA GLY A 20 -20.47 -13.52 14.81
C GLY A 20 -19.89 -12.29 15.51
N ALA A 21 -19.15 -12.52 16.59
CA ALA A 21 -18.48 -11.44 17.31
C ALA A 21 -17.34 -10.86 16.46
N TRP A 22 -17.21 -9.54 16.48
CA TRP A 22 -15.99 -8.88 16.01
C TRP A 22 -14.88 -9.13 17.04
N PRO A 23 -13.71 -9.65 16.63
CA PRO A 23 -12.58 -9.74 17.54
C PRO A 23 -12.15 -8.32 17.91
N ASP A 24 -12.24 -7.97 19.20
CA ASP A 24 -11.71 -6.71 19.74
C ASP A 24 -10.18 -6.82 19.86
N ARG A 25 -9.51 -6.90 18.71
CA ARG A 25 -8.07 -7.13 18.62
C ARG A 25 -7.41 -6.21 17.61
N VAL A 26 -6.29 -5.64 18.03
CA VAL A 26 -5.40 -4.83 17.18
C VAL A 26 -4.15 -5.65 16.86
N ASP A 27 -3.82 -5.75 15.57
CA ASP A 27 -2.53 -6.26 15.13
C ASP A 27 -1.56 -5.08 14.96
N GLU A 28 -0.41 -5.16 15.63
CA GLU A 28 0.63 -4.14 15.55
C GLU A 28 1.82 -4.63 14.73
N THR A 29 2.39 -3.74 13.91
CA THR A 29 3.63 -4.01 13.20
C THR A 29 4.49 -2.75 13.14
N GLU A 30 5.81 -2.94 13.20
CA GLU A 30 6.74 -1.83 13.06
C GLU A 30 6.75 -1.32 11.61
N LEU A 31 6.61 0.00 11.44
CA LEU A 31 6.86 0.69 10.18
C LEU A 31 8.17 1.48 10.28
N PRO A 32 9.32 0.96 9.82
CA PRO A 32 10.60 1.63 9.96
C PRO A 32 10.67 2.99 9.24
N PRO A 33 11.55 3.92 9.66
CA PRO A 33 11.75 5.17 8.92
C PRO A 33 12.15 4.90 7.47
N GLY A 34 11.53 5.63 6.53
CA GLY A 34 11.73 5.45 5.09
C GLY A 34 10.98 4.27 4.47
N ALA A 35 10.30 3.43 5.26
CA ALA A 35 9.54 2.29 4.75
C ALA A 35 8.24 2.73 4.05
N LEU A 36 7.79 1.88 3.13
CA LEU A 36 6.54 2.01 2.39
C LEU A 36 5.55 0.93 2.85
N LEU A 37 4.32 1.36 3.11
CA LEU A 37 3.17 0.51 3.39
C LEU A 37 2.16 0.64 2.26
N LEU A 38 1.77 -0.49 1.67
CA LEU A 38 0.78 -0.56 0.60
C LEU A 38 -0.47 -1.26 1.14
N PHE A 39 -1.62 -0.58 1.02
CA PHE A 39 -2.94 -1.18 1.16
C PHE A 39 -3.56 -1.33 -0.22
N TYR A 40 -4.27 -2.43 -0.43
CA TYR A 40 -4.97 -2.69 -1.68
C TYR A 40 -6.25 -3.48 -1.43
N THR A 41 -7.25 -3.31 -2.31
CA THR A 41 -8.44 -4.16 -2.36
C THR A 41 -8.17 -5.43 -3.15
N ASP A 42 -8.98 -6.46 -2.93
CA ASP A 42 -8.95 -7.74 -3.64
C ASP A 42 -8.95 -7.60 -5.17
N GLY A 43 -9.60 -6.58 -5.74
CA GLY A 43 -9.52 -6.28 -7.18
C GLY A 43 -8.09 -6.17 -7.75
N LEU A 44 -7.07 -5.91 -6.92
CA LEU A 44 -5.65 -6.04 -7.33
C LEU A 44 -5.23 -7.51 -7.46
N SER A 45 -5.39 -8.29 -6.38
CA SER A 45 -4.96 -9.69 -6.33
C SER A 45 -5.81 -10.61 -7.21
N GLU A 46 -7.07 -10.24 -7.42
CA GLU A 46 -8.02 -10.99 -8.23
C GLU A 46 -8.00 -10.59 -9.71
N ALA A 47 -7.18 -9.61 -10.11
CA ALA A 47 -6.99 -9.25 -11.51
C ALA A 47 -6.40 -10.42 -12.30
N ARG A 48 -7.08 -10.84 -13.38
CA ARG A 48 -6.70 -12.02 -14.17
C ARG A 48 -6.10 -11.64 -15.52
N ASN A 49 -5.13 -12.43 -15.97
CA ASN A 49 -4.67 -12.38 -17.36
C ASN A 49 -5.62 -13.18 -18.28
N ALA A 50 -5.32 -13.21 -19.58
CA ALA A 50 -6.10 -13.93 -20.58
C ALA A 50 -6.16 -15.46 -20.35
N ALA A 51 -5.21 -16.03 -19.60
CA ALA A 51 -5.21 -17.43 -19.19
C ALA A 51 -6.00 -17.67 -17.89
N GLY A 52 -6.58 -16.62 -17.29
CA GLY A 52 -7.34 -16.68 -16.05
C GLY A 52 -6.47 -16.66 -14.78
N GLU A 53 -5.16 -16.44 -14.91
CA GLU A 53 -4.21 -16.44 -13.80
C GLU A 53 -4.25 -15.11 -13.05
N PHE A 54 -4.35 -15.19 -11.73
CA PHE A 54 -4.36 -14.05 -10.81
C PHE A 54 -3.03 -13.30 -10.79
N TYR A 55 -3.11 -11.99 -10.54
CA TYR A 55 -1.95 -11.15 -10.29
C TYR A 55 -1.47 -11.33 -8.86
N ASP A 56 -0.21 -11.73 -8.67
CA ASP A 56 0.41 -11.84 -7.34
C ASP A 56 1.24 -10.58 -7.02
N PRO A 57 0.77 -9.66 -6.16
CA PRO A 57 1.49 -8.43 -5.86
C PRO A 57 2.80 -8.67 -5.13
N ALA A 58 2.86 -9.68 -4.25
CA ALA A 58 4.03 -9.93 -3.42
C ALA A 58 5.20 -10.44 -4.27
N THR A 59 4.92 -11.39 -5.18
CA THR A 59 5.93 -11.87 -6.14
C THR A 59 6.40 -10.75 -7.06
N ARG A 60 5.50 -9.88 -7.53
CA ARG A 60 5.83 -8.78 -8.45
C ARG A 60 6.65 -7.67 -7.80
N LEU A 61 6.38 -7.37 -6.53
CA LEU A 61 7.10 -6.35 -5.77
C LEU A 61 8.38 -6.88 -5.09
N GLY A 62 8.56 -8.20 -5.05
CA GLY A 62 9.74 -8.84 -4.48
C GLY A 62 11.05 -8.24 -5.00
N GLY A 63 11.90 -7.78 -4.07
CA GLY A 63 13.21 -7.22 -4.39
C GLY A 63 13.22 -5.80 -4.96
N ARG A 64 12.06 -5.18 -5.21
CA ARG A 64 11.99 -3.79 -5.71
C ARG A 64 12.16 -2.78 -4.58
N ILE A 65 12.72 -1.63 -4.92
CA ILE A 65 12.97 -0.52 -4.00
C ILE A 65 12.43 0.76 -4.63
N PHE A 66 11.68 1.54 -3.86
CA PHE A 66 11.10 2.82 -4.26
C PHE A 66 11.56 3.91 -3.28
N PRO A 67 12.75 4.50 -3.50
CA PRO A 67 13.38 5.38 -2.51
C PRO A 67 12.78 6.80 -2.51
N GLY A 68 13.01 7.51 -1.40
CA GLY A 68 12.73 8.94 -1.26
C GLY A 68 11.25 9.31 -1.19
N ARG A 69 10.98 10.62 -1.15
CA ARG A 69 9.63 11.20 -1.01
C ARG A 69 8.67 10.79 -2.14
N GLY A 70 9.19 10.54 -3.35
CA GLY A 70 8.39 10.10 -4.50
C GLY A 70 8.05 8.59 -4.51
N GLY A 71 8.58 7.81 -3.57
CA GLY A 71 8.41 6.36 -3.50
C GLY A 71 6.96 5.86 -3.59
N PRO A 72 5.98 6.44 -2.86
CA PRO A 72 4.58 6.04 -2.96
C PRO A 72 4.02 6.17 -4.38
N HIS A 73 4.26 7.31 -5.04
CA HIS A 73 3.75 7.53 -6.39
C HIS A 73 4.38 6.57 -7.40
N ALA A 74 5.69 6.36 -7.30
CA ALA A 74 6.41 5.41 -8.15
C ALA A 74 5.91 3.97 -7.99
N LEU A 75 5.62 3.55 -6.75
CA LEU A 75 5.03 2.24 -6.46
C LEU A 75 3.64 2.08 -7.09
N LEU A 76 2.76 3.06 -6.89
CA LEU A 76 1.39 3.03 -7.42
C LEU A 76 1.39 3.04 -8.96
N ALA A 77 2.22 3.89 -9.58
CA ALA A 77 2.35 3.95 -11.03
C ALA A 77 2.88 2.64 -11.62
N ALA A 78 3.88 2.03 -10.96
CA ALA A 78 4.39 0.72 -11.35
C ALA A 78 3.26 -0.32 -11.32
N LEU A 79 2.60 -0.51 -10.18
CA LEU A 79 1.52 -1.50 -10.03
C LEU A 79 0.37 -1.29 -11.03
N ALA A 80 -0.11 -0.06 -11.18
CA ALA A 80 -1.18 0.23 -12.14
C ALA A 80 -0.77 -0.14 -13.58
N GLY A 81 0.47 0.16 -13.96
CA GLY A 81 1.02 -0.23 -15.26
C GLY A 81 1.19 -1.75 -15.42
N GLU A 82 1.65 -2.44 -14.38
CA GLU A 82 1.81 -3.90 -14.41
C GLU A 82 0.48 -4.63 -14.51
N VAL A 83 -0.51 -4.22 -13.74
CA VAL A 83 -1.83 -4.87 -13.77
C VAL A 83 -2.53 -4.62 -15.10
N ARG A 84 -2.46 -3.41 -15.65
CA ARG A 84 -2.97 -3.14 -17.00
C ARG A 84 -2.33 -4.04 -18.05
N ARG A 85 -1.02 -4.28 -17.96
CA ARG A 85 -0.33 -5.23 -18.85
C ARG A 85 -0.74 -6.67 -18.59
N HIS A 86 -0.84 -7.08 -17.32
CA HIS A 86 -1.21 -8.44 -16.92
C HIS A 86 -2.61 -8.80 -17.42
N THR A 87 -3.56 -7.90 -17.27
CA THR A 87 -4.97 -8.06 -17.68
C THR A 87 -5.22 -7.86 -19.17
N GLY A 88 -4.24 -7.39 -19.94
CA GLY A 88 -4.47 -6.97 -21.33
C GLY A 88 -5.42 -5.77 -21.46
N GLY A 89 -5.59 -4.98 -20.38
CA GLY A 89 -6.45 -3.80 -20.33
C GLY A 89 -7.89 -4.06 -19.85
N GLY A 90 -8.28 -5.31 -19.61
CA GLY A 90 -9.60 -5.66 -19.09
C GLY A 90 -9.58 -5.87 -17.58
N MET A 91 -10.02 -4.87 -16.80
CA MET A 91 -10.30 -5.09 -15.38
C MET A 91 -11.73 -5.59 -15.20
N THR A 92 -11.90 -6.62 -14.39
CA THR A 92 -13.20 -7.26 -14.10
C THR A 92 -13.82 -6.76 -12.79
N ASP A 93 -13.07 -6.02 -11.99
CA ASP A 93 -13.47 -5.53 -10.68
C ASP A 93 -12.81 -4.17 -10.34
N ASP A 94 -13.34 -3.48 -9.34
CA ASP A 94 -12.83 -2.22 -8.84
C ASP A 94 -11.52 -2.40 -8.06
N MET A 95 -10.54 -1.56 -8.33
CA MET A 95 -9.24 -1.58 -7.66
C MET A 95 -8.98 -0.27 -6.97
N ALA A 96 -8.68 -0.33 -5.68
CA ALA A 96 -8.16 0.78 -4.91
C ALA A 96 -6.78 0.44 -4.34
N LEU A 97 -5.84 1.39 -4.47
CA LEU A 97 -4.48 1.28 -3.96
C LEU A 97 -4.15 2.51 -3.11
N LEU A 98 -3.55 2.30 -1.95
CA LEU A 98 -3.06 3.37 -1.08
C LEU A 98 -1.63 3.05 -0.65
N ALA A 99 -0.71 3.96 -0.98
CA ALA A 99 0.69 3.86 -0.55
C ALA A 99 1.01 4.97 0.46
N VAL A 100 1.50 4.57 1.62
CA VAL A 100 1.94 5.48 2.70
C VAL A 100 3.43 5.28 2.92
N ARG A 101 4.17 6.38 3.10
CA ARG A 101 5.58 6.35 3.45
C ARG A 101 5.80 6.99 4.81
N ARG A 102 6.58 6.35 5.66
CA ARG A 102 7.14 7.02 6.85
C ARG A 102 8.37 7.83 6.43
N PRO A 103 8.43 9.15 6.69
CA PRO A 103 9.65 9.93 6.45
C PRO A 103 10.85 9.36 7.20
N THR A 104 12.05 9.55 6.66
CA THR A 104 13.29 9.37 7.44
C THR A 104 13.46 10.53 8.42
N ALA A 105 14.32 10.35 9.43
CA ALA A 105 14.59 11.41 10.41
C ALA A 105 15.11 12.70 9.76
N GLY A 106 15.97 12.59 8.73
CA GLY A 106 16.47 13.74 7.97
C GLY A 106 15.37 14.48 7.22
N GLU A 107 14.46 13.75 6.55
CA GLU A 107 13.35 14.37 5.82
C GLU A 107 12.29 15.01 6.74
N ALA A 108 12.11 14.45 7.94
CA ALA A 108 11.20 15.01 8.94
C ALA A 108 11.73 16.35 9.48
N ALA A 109 13.03 16.44 9.77
CA ALA A 109 13.67 17.67 10.23
C ALA A 109 13.63 18.80 9.19
N GLU A 110 13.78 18.47 7.90
CA GLU A 110 13.64 19.43 6.80
C GLU A 110 12.21 19.99 6.66
N ALA A 111 11.18 19.21 7.02
CA ALA A 111 9.79 19.65 6.93
C ALA A 111 9.41 20.61 8.07
N ASP A 112 10.06 20.49 9.22
CA ASP A 112 9.79 21.30 10.42
C ASP A 112 10.53 22.65 10.42
N GLY A 113 11.70 22.73 9.75
CA GLY A 113 12.50 23.95 9.64
C GLY A 113 12.04 24.96 8.56
N GLY A 114 10.90 24.74 7.91
CA GLY A 114 10.42 25.50 6.75
C GLY A 114 9.61 26.78 7.05
N SER A 115 9.42 27.15 8.32
CA SER A 115 8.66 28.35 8.72
C SER A 115 9.47 29.22 9.68
N ASP A 116 10.53 29.84 9.18
CA ASP A 116 11.01 31.12 9.70
C ASP A 116 11.43 32.00 8.50
N VAL A 117 10.45 32.69 7.91
CA VAL A 117 10.72 33.86 7.06
C VAL A 117 10.53 35.07 7.96
N THR A 118 11.66 35.62 8.36
CA THR A 118 11.85 36.85 9.15
C THR A 118 10.99 38.00 8.64
N ALA A 119 10.18 38.56 9.53
CA ALA A 119 9.73 39.94 9.42
C ALA A 119 10.89 40.89 9.75
N GLY A 120 11.12 41.90 8.91
CA GLY A 120 11.97 43.05 9.22
C GLY A 120 12.85 43.50 8.05
N ASP A 121 12.39 44.48 7.28
CA ASP A 121 12.75 45.90 7.48
C ASP A 121 11.62 46.79 6.93
#